data_AF-A0A750EGN5-F1
#
_entry.id   AF-A0A750EGN5-F1
#
_cell.length_a   1.000
_cell.length_b   1.000
_cell.length_c   1.000
_cell.angle_alpha   90.00
_cell.angle_beta   90.00
_cell.angle_gamma   90.00
#
_symmetry.space_group_name_H-M   'P 1'
#
loop_
_entity.id
_entity.type
_entity.pdbx_description
1 polymer ?
#
loop_
_entity_poly.entity_id
_entity_poly.type
_entity_poly.pdbx_seq_one_letter_code
_entity_poly.pdbx_strand_id
1 'polypeptide(L)' 'MRSARNSPVNTSATYLLPDPGELNRRVTIRLRVDEPNDDFGVSPSYPEEIRTWAKMAQPGA' A
#
# COMPACT_ATOMS: atom_id res chain seq x y z
N MET A 1 -31.81 -19.40 19.52
CA MET A 1 -30.73 -19.68 18.56
C MET A 1 -30.92 -18.80 17.32
N ARG A 2 -30.03 -17.82 17.04
CA ARG A 2 -29.98 -17.13 15.74
C ARG A 2 -28.66 -17.48 15.06
N SER A 3 -28.74 -18.16 13.92
CA SER A 3 -27.59 -18.56 13.12
C SER A 3 -27.06 -17.35 12.35
N ALA A 4 -25.80 -16.96 12.59
CA ALA A 4 -25.13 -15.94 11.80
C ALA A 4 -24.63 -16.60 10.50
N ARG A 5 -25.12 -16.12 9.35
CA ARG A 5 -24.59 -16.52 8.04
C ARG A 5 -23.21 -15.90 7.86
N ASN A 6 -22.15 -16.71 7.90
CA ASN A 6 -20.84 -16.30 7.38
C ASN A 6 -20.97 -16.08 5.87
N SER A 7 -20.91 -14.82 5.45
CA SER A 7 -20.77 -14.49 4.03
C SER A 7 -19.28 -14.59 3.67
N PRO A 8 -18.90 -15.31 2.60
CA PRO A 8 -17.52 -15.37 2.16
C PRO A 8 -17.07 -13.96 1.71
N VAL A 9 -15.91 -13.53 2.20
CA VAL A 9 -15.29 -12.26 1.78
C VAL A 9 -14.75 -12.47 0.37
N ASN A 10 -15.43 -11.89 -0.62
CA ASN A 10 -14.96 -11.92 -2.00
C ASN A 10 -13.71 -11.02 -2.10
N THR A 11 -12.55 -11.64 -2.37
CA THR A 11 -11.25 -10.94 -2.50
C THR A 11 -10.92 -10.66 -3.98
N SER A 12 -11.92 -10.57 -4.86
CA SER A 12 -11.73 -10.06 -6.22
C SER A 12 -11.72 -8.53 -6.17
N ALA A 13 -10.54 -7.91 -6.13
CA ALA A 13 -10.42 -6.47 -6.34
C ALA A 13 -10.48 -6.18 -7.84
N THR A 14 -11.66 -5.82 -8.36
CA THR A 14 -11.73 -5.19 -9.67
C THR A 14 -11.03 -3.83 -9.56
N TYR A 15 -9.96 -3.63 -10.31
CA TYR A 15 -9.30 -2.33 -10.39
C TYR A 15 -10.21 -1.35 -11.14
N LEU A 16 -10.65 -0.30 -10.46
CA LEU A 16 -11.37 0.82 -11.05
C LEU A 16 -10.44 2.04 -11.12
N LEU A 17 -10.59 2.83 -12.18
CA LEU A 17 -9.94 4.14 -12.25
C LEU A 17 -10.48 5.03 -11.12
N PRO A 18 -9.60 5.79 -10.43
CA PRO A 18 -10.04 6.74 -9.40
C PRO A 18 -10.94 7.83 -9.98
N ASP A 19 -11.89 8.31 -9.19
CA ASP A 19 -12.70 9.46 -9.56
C ASP A 19 -11.85 10.75 -9.57
N PRO A 20 -12.23 11.77 -10.37
CA PRO A 20 -11.58 13.07 -10.34
C PRO A 20 -11.50 13.64 -8.92
N GLY A 21 -10.28 13.97 -8.46
CA GLY A 21 -10.03 14.54 -7.13
C GLY A 21 -9.92 13.52 -6.00
N GLU A 22 -10.14 12.23 -6.25
CA GLU A 22 -10.02 11.19 -5.23
C GLU A 22 -8.57 11.02 -4.76
N LEU A 23 -7.61 11.10 -5.68
CA LEU A 23 -6.19 11.12 -5.34
C LEU A 23 -5.79 12.55 -4.96
N ASN A 24 -5.55 12.78 -3.67
CA ASN A 24 -5.39 14.11 -3.10
C ASN A 24 -3.95 14.49 -2.73
N ARG A 25 -2.96 13.58 -2.89
CA ARG A 25 -1.55 13.82 -2.52
C ARG A 25 -0.58 13.26 -3.55
N ARG A 26 0.53 13.99 -3.79
CA ARG A 26 1.72 13.45 -4.47
C ARG A 26 2.53 12.63 -3.48
N VAL A 27 2.87 11.41 -3.85
CA VAL A 27 3.65 10.50 -3.01
C VAL A 27 4.77 9.85 -3.81
N THR A 28 5.77 9.38 -3.08
CA THR A 28 6.86 8.58 -3.59
C THR A 28 6.80 7.21 -2.95
N ILE A 29 6.57 6.17 -3.75
CA ILE A 29 6.61 4.77 -3.32
C ILE A 29 7.99 4.23 -3.66
N ARG A 30 8.68 3.64 -2.70
CA ARG A 30 10.03 3.08 -2.89
C ARG A 30 10.04 1.61 -2.52
N LEU A 31 10.69 0.80 -3.35
CA LEU A 31 10.99 -0.59 -3.02
C LEU A 31 12.19 -0.61 -2.10
N ARG A 32 12.01 -1.05 -0.85
CA ARG A 32 13.13 -1.28 0.07
C ARG A 32 13.72 -2.66 -0.20
N VAL A 33 15.03 -2.73 -0.36
CA VAL A 33 15.81 -3.97 -0.35
C VAL A 33 16.82 -3.88 0.79
N ASP A 34 16.94 -4.93 1.60
CA ASP A 34 17.95 -4.97 2.66
C ASP A 34 19.19 -5.71 2.12
N GLU A 35 20.32 -5.03 2.10
CA GLU A 35 21.61 -5.54 1.60
C GLU A 35 22.55 -5.82 2.76
N PRO A 36 23.32 -6.92 2.74
CA PRO A 36 24.37 -7.16 3.73
C PRO A 36 25.37 -6.00 3.76
N ASN A 37 25.84 -5.64 4.95
CA ASN A 37 26.90 -4.64 5.11
C ASN A 37 28.15 -5.26 5.75
N ASP A 38 29.25 -4.50 5.74
CA ASP A 38 30.57 -4.95 6.18
C ASP A 38 30.67 -5.16 7.70
N ASP A 39 29.66 -4.73 8.46
CA ASP A 39 29.57 -4.86 9.92
C ASP A 39 28.69 -6.05 10.35
N PHE A 40 28.51 -7.04 9.47
CA PHE A 40 27.64 -8.21 9.69
C PHE A 40 26.16 -7.83 9.94
N GLY A 41 25.76 -6.64 9.50
CA GLY A 41 24.40 -6.12 9.57
C GLY A 41 23.73 -6.06 8.19
N VAL A 42 22.63 -5.30 8.15
CA VAL A 42 21.92 -4.97 6.90
C VAL A 42 21.76 -3.46 6.77
N SER A 43 21.90 -2.96 5.55
CA SER A 43 21.64 -1.58 5.18
C SER A 43 20.54 -1.52 4.12
N PRO A 44 19.58 -0.60 4.21
CA PRO A 44 18.57 -0.46 3.17
C PRO A 44 19.11 0.18 1.90
N SER A 45 18.79 -0.41 0.76
CA SER A 45 18.81 0.23 -0.54
C SER A 45 17.38 0.46 -1.06
N TYR A 46 17.24 1.41 -1.97
CA TYR A 46 15.96 1.75 -2.62
C TYR A 46 16.14 1.80 -4.14
N PRO A 47 16.32 0.64 -4.81
CA PRO A 47 16.68 0.59 -6.23
C PRO A 47 15.54 1.05 -7.16
N GLU A 48 14.29 1.00 -6.70
CA GLU A 48 13.13 1.41 -7.48
C GLU A 48 12.29 2.46 -6.75
N GLU A 49 11.82 3.46 -7.51
CA GLU A 49 10.97 4.54 -7.05
C GLU A 49 9.85 4.83 -8.06
N ILE A 50 8.63 4.98 -7.57
CA ILE A 50 7.48 5.44 -8.35
C ILE A 50 6.94 6.72 -7.72
N ARG A 51 6.92 7.80 -8.51
CA ARG A 51 6.27 9.07 -8.15
C ARG A 51 4.86 9.10 -8.73
N THR A 52 3.87 9.14 -7.86
CA THR A 52 2.46 9.04 -8.29
C THR A 52 1.53 9.88 -7.41
N TRP A 53 0.27 9.95 -7.80
CA TRP A 53 -0.80 10.45 -6.96
C TRP A 53 -1.39 9.32 -6.10
N ALA A 54 -1.76 9.62 -4.86
CA ALA A 54 -2.41 8.69 -3.95
C ALA A 54 -3.51 9.38 -3.14
N LYS A 55 -4.46 8.58 -2.64
CA LYS A 55 -5.43 8.99 -1.63
C LYS A 55 -4.80 8.78 -0.25
N MET A 56 -4.74 9.84 0.54
CA MET A 56 -4.29 9.79 1.93
C MET A 56 -5.44 10.17 2.85
N ALA A 57 -5.79 9.27 3.77
CA ALA A 57 -6.78 9.49 4.81
C ALA A 57 -6.19 9.06 6.16
N GLN A 58 -6.43 9.87 7.19
CA GLN A 58 -6.06 9.48 8.55
C GLN A 58 -7.01 8.37 9.02
N PRO A 59 -6.51 7.27 9.61
CA PRO A 59 -7.37 6.28 10.24
C PRO A 59 -8.22 6.95 11.35
N GLY A 60 -9.54 6.76 11.30
CA GLY A 60 -10.49 7.24 12.34
C GLY A 60 -10.98 8.68 12.19
N ALA A 61 -10.76 9.33 11.03
CA ALA A 61 -11.42 10.59 10.68
C ALA A 61 -12.89 10.40 10.29
#